data_AF-A0A820E551-F1
#
_entry.id   AF-A0A820E551-F1
#
_cell.length_a   1.000
_cell.length_b   1.000
_cell.length_c   1.000
_cell.angle_alpha   90.00
_cell.angle_beta   90.00
_cell.angle_gamma   90.00
#
_symmetry.space_group_name_H-M   'P 1'
#
loop_
_entity.id
_entity.type
_entity.pdbx_description
1 polymer ?
#
loop_
_entity_poly.entity_id
_entity_poly.type
_entity_poly.pdbx_seq_one_letter_code
_entity_poly.pdbx_strand_id
1 'polypeptide(L)'
;METSNVMKQNQHYNLNSTPQLTAIQKSFSYVQKAVEEHRTKFSSTDIFFIVDYGCAQGANSFIAIQAIIKALTQKYGLTIENQISVIYNDLPQNDWSAVFQVVSQSSVTSLAS
;
A
#
# COMPACT_ATOMS: atom_id res chain seq x y z
N MET A 1 -23.06 3.50 25.84
CA MET A 1 -23.03 2.91 24.48
C MET A 1 -21.77 2.09 24.38
N GLU A 2 -21.89 0.77 24.48
CA GLU A 2 -20.79 -0.15 24.21
C GLU A 2 -20.42 -0.06 22.73
N THR A 3 -19.18 0.34 22.43
CA THR A 3 -18.57 0.09 21.13
C THR A 3 -18.22 -1.40 21.07
N SER A 4 -19.23 -2.23 20.86
CA SER A 4 -19.11 -3.67 20.78
C SER A 4 -18.27 -4.07 19.56
N ASN A 5 -17.02 -4.44 19.83
CA ASN A 5 -16.43 -5.71 19.36
C ASN A 5 -16.23 -5.99 17.86
N VAL A 6 -16.45 -5.06 16.91
CA VAL A 6 -16.19 -5.34 15.48
C VAL A 6 -14.69 -5.45 15.16
N MET A 7 -13.85 -4.58 15.75
CA MET A 7 -12.40 -4.58 15.47
C MET A 7 -11.65 -5.73 16.17
N LYS A 8 -12.10 -6.14 17.37
CA LYS A 8 -11.54 -7.32 18.07
C LYS A 8 -11.91 -8.65 17.38
N GLN A 9 -12.99 -8.69 16.59
CA GLN A 9 -13.39 -9.85 15.81
C GLN A 9 -12.55 -10.07 14.54
N ASN A 10 -11.69 -9.12 14.16
CA ASN A 10 -11.10 -9.11 12.82
C ASN A 10 -9.66 -9.62 12.76
N GLN A 11 -9.23 -10.55 13.63
CA GLN A 11 -7.91 -11.22 13.53
C GLN A 11 -7.66 -11.92 12.16
N HIS A 12 -8.66 -11.96 11.29
CA HIS A 12 -8.63 -12.64 9.99
C HIS A 12 -9.04 -11.74 8.81
N TYR A 13 -9.02 -10.40 8.92
CA TYR A 13 -9.42 -9.54 7.79
C TYR A 13 -8.55 -9.78 6.55
N ASN A 14 -7.23 -9.92 6.74
CA ASN A 14 -6.32 -10.30 5.66
C ASN A 14 -6.71 -11.62 4.96
N LEU A 15 -7.37 -12.55 5.66
CA LEU A 15 -7.79 -13.86 5.11
C LEU A 15 -9.16 -13.81 4.42
N ASN A 16 -9.99 -12.79 4.67
CA ASN A 16 -11.39 -12.75 4.24
C ASN A 16 -11.72 -11.53 3.37
N SER A 17 -10.72 -10.83 2.86
CA SER A 17 -10.88 -9.56 2.13
C SER A 17 -10.71 -9.66 0.61
N THR A 18 -10.92 -10.85 0.05
CA THR A 18 -10.83 -11.10 -1.41
C THR A 18 -11.77 -10.20 -2.24
N PRO A 19 -13.02 -9.92 -1.84
CA PRO A 19 -13.86 -8.98 -2.59
C PRO A 19 -13.26 -7.57 -2.65
N GLN A 20 -12.67 -7.08 -1.55
CA GLN A 20 -12.01 -5.79 -1.47
C GLN A 20 -10.74 -5.76 -2.33
N LEU A 21 -9.95 -6.84 -2.32
CA LEU A 21 -8.81 -6.99 -3.20
C LEU A 21 -9.22 -6.93 -4.68
N THR A 22 -10.30 -7.62 -5.04
CA THR A 22 -10.84 -7.62 -6.41
C THR A 22 -11.26 -6.21 -6.85
N ALA A 23 -11.89 -5.45 -5.94
CA ALA A 23 -12.25 -4.06 -6.21
C ALA A 23 -11.01 -3.16 -6.41
N ILE A 24 -9.98 -3.32 -5.57
CA ILE A 24 -8.70 -2.61 -5.69
C ILE A 24 -8.00 -2.93 -7.02
N GLN A 25 -7.97 -4.20 -7.43
CA GLN A 25 -7.32 -4.61 -8.68
C GLN A 25 -8.00 -4.00 -9.91
N LYS A 26 -9.33 -3.85 -9.87
CA LYS A 26 -10.07 -3.15 -10.94
C LYS A 26 -9.69 -1.67 -11.04
N SER A 27 -9.12 -1.06 -9.99
CA SER A 27 -8.69 0.33 -10.03
C SER A 27 -7.25 0.55 -10.49
N PHE A 28 -6.48 -0.51 -10.78
CA PHE A 28 -5.07 -0.38 -11.15
C PHE A 28 -4.83 0.44 -12.43
N SER A 29 -5.73 0.36 -13.41
CA SER A 29 -5.64 1.20 -14.61
C SER A 29 -5.81 2.69 -14.30
N TYR A 30 -6.65 3.04 -13.33
CA TYR A 30 -6.80 4.42 -12.87
C TYR A 30 -5.57 4.90 -12.10
N VAL A 31 -4.94 4.03 -11.29
CA VAL A 31 -3.67 4.34 -10.64
C VAL A 31 -2.59 4.64 -11.66
N GLN A 32 -2.43 3.78 -12.68
CA GLN A 32 -1.47 4.00 -13.74
C GLN A 32 -1.71 5.33 -14.46
N LYS A 33 -2.96 5.59 -14.85
CA LYS A 33 -3.34 6.85 -15.49
C LYS A 33 -3.05 8.08 -14.61
N ALA A 34 -3.39 8.01 -13.32
CA ALA A 34 -3.13 9.11 -12.38
C ALA A 34 -1.62 9.40 -12.25
N VAL A 35 -0.79 8.35 -12.19
CA VAL A 35 0.66 8.50 -12.19
C VAL A 35 1.15 9.10 -13.50
N GLU A 36 0.69 8.61 -14.65
CA GLU A 36 1.02 9.13 -15.99
C GLU A 36 0.65 10.62 -16.16
N GLU A 37 -0.45 11.06 -15.56
CA GLU A 37 -0.91 12.45 -15.59
C GLU A 37 -0.22 13.36 -14.57
N HIS A 38 0.48 12.79 -13.58
CA HIS A 38 1.18 13.57 -12.54
C HIS A 38 2.28 14.46 -13.15
N ARG A 39 2.12 15.78 -13.12
CA ARG A 39 2.96 16.71 -13.91
C ARG A 39 4.27 17.13 -13.24
N THR A 40 4.45 16.79 -11.98
CA THR A 40 5.65 17.11 -11.21
C THR A 40 6.82 16.29 -11.72
N LYS A 41 7.95 16.97 -11.91
CA LYS A 41 9.22 16.29 -12.15
C LYS A 41 9.65 15.67 -10.82
N PHE A 42 9.99 14.39 -10.85
CA PHE A 42 10.55 13.68 -9.71
C PHE A 42 12.04 13.47 -9.97
N SER A 43 12.88 14.10 -9.16
CA SER A 43 14.33 13.95 -9.23
C SER A 43 14.82 12.88 -8.25
N SER A 44 16.09 12.48 -8.37
CA SER A 44 16.71 11.50 -7.47
C SER A 44 16.85 12.00 -6.02
N THR A 45 16.79 13.31 -5.79
CA THR A 45 16.86 13.90 -4.44
C THR A 45 15.50 14.06 -3.78
N ASP A 46 14.41 13.86 -4.51
CA ASP A 46 13.05 14.01 -3.98
C ASP A 46 12.58 12.72 -3.29
N ILE A 47 11.65 12.87 -2.35
CA ILE A 47 10.93 11.75 -1.72
C ILE A 47 9.51 11.72 -2.26
N PHE A 48 9.10 10.59 -2.84
CA PHE A 48 7.73 10.39 -3.26
C PHE A 48 6.91 9.83 -2.09
N PHE A 49 5.92 10.58 -1.62
CA PHE A 49 5.04 10.13 -0.54
C PHE A 49 3.80 9.42 -1.09
N ILE A 50 3.50 8.24 -0.56
CA ILE A 50 2.27 7.51 -0.83
C ILE A 50 1.56 7.33 0.51
N VAL A 51 0.30 7.75 0.58
CA VAL A 51 -0.52 7.61 1.79
C VAL A 51 -1.72 6.74 1.46
N ASP A 52 -1.91 5.66 2.23
CA ASP A 52 -3.10 4.83 2.16
C ASP A 52 -4.02 5.10 3.37
N TYR A 53 -5.20 5.64 3.10
CA TYR A 53 -6.20 5.99 4.12
C TYR A 53 -7.20 4.84 4.30
N GLY A 54 -7.15 4.20 5.46
CA GLY A 54 -7.95 3.01 5.77
C GLY A 54 -7.24 1.71 5.40
N CYS A 55 -5.97 1.56 5.82
CA CYS A 55 -5.12 0.43 5.41
C CYS A 55 -5.53 -0.92 6.02
N ALA A 56 -6.39 -0.93 7.04
CA ALA A 56 -6.77 -2.11 7.82
C ALA A 56 -5.53 -2.93 8.23
N GLN A 57 -5.57 -4.26 8.08
CA GLN A 57 -4.46 -5.16 8.40
C GLN A 57 -3.37 -5.26 7.31
N GLY A 58 -3.44 -4.42 6.28
CA GLY A 58 -2.31 -4.19 5.36
C GLY A 58 -2.19 -5.11 4.15
N ALA A 59 -2.80 -6.30 4.08
CA ALA A 59 -2.55 -7.22 2.95
C ALA A 59 -2.97 -6.63 1.59
N ASN A 60 -4.19 -6.10 1.50
CA ASN A 60 -4.68 -5.49 0.26
C ASN A 60 -4.04 -4.13 0.00
N SER A 61 -3.76 -3.37 1.06
CA SER A 61 -3.05 -2.08 1.00
C SER A 61 -1.67 -2.26 0.38
N PHE A 62 -0.92 -3.25 0.85
CA PHE A 62 0.41 -3.58 0.34
C PHE A 62 0.41 -3.88 -1.17
N ILE A 63 -0.60 -4.61 -1.65
CA ILE A 63 -0.79 -4.90 -3.07
C ILE A 63 -1.08 -3.62 -3.87
N ALA A 64 -1.92 -2.71 -3.34
CA ALA A 64 -2.19 -1.42 -3.97
C ALA A 64 -0.92 -0.53 -4.03
N ILE A 65 -0.16 -0.46 -2.94
CA ILE A 65 1.11 0.28 -2.86
C ILE A 65 2.12 -0.26 -3.89
N GLN A 66 2.24 -1.58 -4.04
CA GLN A 66 3.12 -2.16 -5.07
C GLN A 66 2.71 -1.74 -6.49
N ALA A 67 1.39 -1.70 -6.78
CA ALA A 67 0.91 -1.25 -8.08
C ALA A 67 1.26 0.23 -8.34
N ILE A 68 1.15 1.09 -7.31
CA ILE A 68 1.56 2.50 -7.40
C ILE A 68 3.07 2.62 -7.64
N ILE A 69 3.89 1.92 -6.84
CA ILE A 69 5.36 1.94 -6.99
C ILE A 69 5.76 1.48 -8.40
N LYS A 70 5.15 0.40 -8.91
CA LYS A 70 5.39 -0.08 -10.28
C LYS A 70 5.08 0.99 -11.33
N ALA A 71 3.94 1.69 -11.21
CA ALA A 71 3.59 2.77 -12.14
C ALA A 71 4.58 3.95 -12.04
N LEU A 72 5.01 4.31 -10.82
CA LEU A 72 6.03 5.34 -10.61
C LEU A 72 7.38 4.95 -11.22
N THR A 73 7.82 3.70 -11.03
CA THR A 73 9.03 3.14 -11.65
C THR A 73 8.97 3.23 -13.17
N GLN A 74 7.85 2.85 -13.78
CA GLN A 74 7.66 2.92 -15.23
C GLN A 74 7.70 4.35 -15.77
N LYS A 75 7.11 5.30 -15.05
CA LYS A 75 7.06 6.70 -15.47
C LYS A 75 8.38 7.44 -15.29
N TYR A 76 8.99 7.31 -14.12
CA TYR A 76 10.14 8.13 -13.72
C TYR A 76 11.48 7.39 -13.85
N GLY A 77 11.48 6.11 -14.20
CA GLY A 77 12.70 5.31 -14.27
C GLY A 77 13.35 5.12 -12.91
N LEU A 78 12.53 4.91 -11.86
CA LEU A 78 13.02 4.84 -10.48
C LEU A 78 14.07 3.73 -10.30
N THR A 79 15.15 4.07 -9.61
CA THR A 79 16.21 3.16 -9.18
C THR A 79 16.19 3.02 -7.66
N ILE A 80 17.14 2.25 -7.11
CA ILE A 80 17.31 2.10 -5.66
C ILE A 80 17.72 3.41 -4.96
N GLU A 81 18.20 4.40 -5.71
CA GLU A 81 18.60 5.70 -5.15
C GLU A 81 17.38 6.61 -4.91
N ASN A 82 16.26 6.36 -5.60
CA ASN A 82 15.04 7.11 -5.43
C ASN A 82 14.33 6.75 -4.13
N GLN A 83 13.90 7.76 -3.38
CA GLN A 83 13.23 7.56 -2.10
C GLN A 83 11.72 7.54 -2.25
N ILE A 84 11.08 6.49 -1.75
CA ILE A 84 9.63 6.39 -1.62
C ILE A 84 9.29 6.21 -0.15
N SER A 85 8.41 7.07 0.37
CA SER A 85 7.89 6.98 1.73
C SER A 85 6.42 6.55 1.68
N VAL A 86 6.13 5.41 2.30
CA VAL A 86 4.76 4.88 2.38
C VAL A 86 4.22 5.09 3.78
N ILE A 87 3.06 5.73 3.87
CA ILE A 87 2.37 6.03 5.12
C ILE A 87 1.06 5.24 5.12
N TYR A 88 0.98 4.26 6.02
CA TYR A 88 -0.26 3.51 6.30
C TYR A 88 -1.06 4.26 7.35
N ASN A 89 -2.30 4.64 7.04
CA ASN A 89 -3.18 5.36 7.95
C ASN A 89 -4.47 4.57 8.23
N ASP A 90 -4.88 4.56 9.50
CA ASP A 90 -6.12 3.96 9.98
C ASP A 90 -6.41 4.50 11.40
N LEU A 91 -7.52 4.07 11.99
CA LEU A 91 -7.91 4.41 13.36
C LEU A 91 -6.87 3.90 14.39
N PRO A 92 -6.74 4.57 15.55
CA PRO A 92 -5.78 4.16 16.59
C PRO A 92 -5.95 2.72 17.08
N GLN A 93 -7.16 2.16 17.00
CA GLN A 93 -7.48 0.80 17.44
C GLN A 93 -7.17 -0.28 16.39
N ASN A 94 -6.64 0.08 15.22
CA ASN A 94 -6.25 -0.87 14.19
C ASN A 94 -5.15 -1.84 14.70
N ASP A 95 -5.09 -3.02 14.10
CA ASP A 95 -4.04 -4.00 14.39
C ASP A 95 -2.77 -3.66 13.58
N TRP A 96 -2.00 -2.71 14.10
CA TRP A 96 -0.74 -2.27 13.49
C TRP A 96 0.32 -3.37 13.44
N SER A 97 0.28 -4.34 14.37
CA SER A 97 1.20 -5.47 14.35
C SER A 97 1.03 -6.30 13.08
N ALA A 98 -0.22 -6.53 12.65
CA ALA A 98 -0.50 -7.21 11.38
C ALA A 98 0.04 -6.43 10.17
N VAL A 99 -0.12 -5.10 10.16
CA VAL A 99 0.43 -4.24 9.08
C VAL A 99 1.96 -4.38 9.02
N PHE A 100 2.64 -4.26 10.16
CA PHE A 100 4.10 -4.42 10.21
C PHE A 100 4.56 -5.81 9.78
N GLN A 101 3.82 -6.87 10.14
CA GLN A 101 4.13 -8.24 9.69
C GLN A 101 4.04 -8.37 8.17
N VAL A 102 2.98 -7.87 7.53
CA VAL A 102 2.82 -7.88 6.07
C VAL A 102 3.97 -7.14 5.39
N VAL A 103 4.32 -5.95 5.87
CA VAL A 103 5.34 -5.10 5.24
C VAL A 103 6.75 -5.67 5.46
N SER A 104 7.05 -6.24 6.63
CA SER A 104 8.37 -6.80 6.96
C SER A 104 8.66 -8.15 6.30
N GLN A 105 7.64 -9.01 6.13
CA GLN A 105 7.81 -10.31 5.45
C GLN A 105 8.14 -10.13 3.96
N SER A 106 7.70 -9.02 3.37
CA SER A 106 7.88 -8.74 1.95
C SER A 106 9.27 -8.19 1.60
N SER A 107 10.08 -7.83 2.60
CA SER A 107 11.48 -7.37 2.41
C SER A 107 12.43 -8.49 1.98
N VAL A 108 11.98 -9.74 1.88
CA VAL A 108 12.81 -10.91 1.57
C VAL A 108 12.66 -11.40 0.12
N THR A 109 11.63 -10.98 -0.64
CA THR A 109 11.30 -11.61 -1.93
C THR A 109 11.74 -10.82 -3.19
N SER A 110 12.38 -9.65 -3.08
CA SER A 110 12.90 -8.92 -4.26
C SER A 110 14.41 -9.06 -4.49
N LEU A 111 15.07 -10.04 -3.85
CA LEU A 111 16.52 -10.30 -4.02
C LEU A 111 16.84 -11.64 -4.71
N ALA A 112 15.84 -12.35 -5.24
CA ALA A 112 16.08 -13.51 -6.08
C ALA A 112 15.61 -13.23 -7.51
N SER A 113 16.57 -12.74 -8.30
CA SER A 113 16.80 -12.97 -9.75
C SER A 113 15.59 -13.00 -10.69
#